data_AF-A0A653DEG3-F1
#
_entry.id   AF-A0A653DEG3-F1
#
_cell.length_a   1.000
_cell.length_b   1.000
_cell.length_c   1.000
_cell.angle_alpha   90.00
_cell.angle_beta   90.00
_cell.angle_gamma   90.00
#
_symmetry.space_group_name_H-M   'P 1'
#
loop_
_entity.id
_entity.type
_entity.pdbx_description
1 polymer ?
#
loop_
_entity_poly.entity_id
_entity_poly.type
_entity_poly.pdbx_seq_one_letter_code
_entity_poly.pdbx_strand_id
1 'polypeptide(L)'
;MKSLQRKLDKHLVLVVNQTLGDKKHYLLPQGLLQAGETLRQAAERVLKQNCGSDLCAQIYGNAPCGFYKYKYPKSLTEETGVVGAKVN
;
A
#
# COMPACT_ATOMS: atom_id res chain seq x y z
N MET A 1 19.21 -4.74 1.28
CA MET A 1 18.52 -4.99 2.57
C MET A 1 17.28 -5.87 2.34
N LYS A 2 17.43 -7.19 2.24
CA LYS A 2 16.30 -8.12 1.99
C LYS A 2 16.12 -9.21 3.05
N SER A 3 17.07 -9.37 3.97
CA SER A 3 17.01 -10.38 5.04
C SER A 3 16.16 -9.89 6.22
N LEU A 4 15.36 -10.81 6.79
CA LEU A 4 14.66 -10.64 8.07
C LEU A 4 15.58 -10.92 9.27
N GLN A 5 16.66 -11.68 9.07
CA GLN A 5 17.69 -11.96 10.09
C GLN A 5 18.64 -10.76 10.22
N ARG A 6 18.07 -9.58 10.49
CA ARG A 6 18.82 -8.34 10.76
C ARG A 6 18.08 -7.54 11.82
N LYS A 7 18.82 -6.85 12.69
CA LYS A 7 18.24 -5.96 13.71
C LYS A 7 17.10 -6.65 14.49
N LEU A 8 17.36 -7.85 15.00
CA LEU A 8 16.37 -8.67 15.71
C LEU A 8 15.87 -8.01 17.01
N ASP A 9 16.60 -7.02 17.49
CA ASP A 9 16.27 -6.13 18.60
C ASP A 9 15.22 -5.06 18.25
N LYS A 10 14.80 -4.95 16.98
CA LYS A 10 13.90 -3.87 16.49
C LYS A 10 12.77 -4.39 15.63
N HIS A 11 11.68 -3.64 15.61
CA HIS A 11 10.59 -3.85 14.65
C HIS A 11 11.02 -3.44 13.25
N LEU A 12 10.76 -4.33 12.28
CA LEU A 12 11.00 -4.07 10.86
C LEU A 12 9.68 -3.71 10.16
N VAL A 13 9.73 -2.71 9.29
CA VAL A 13 8.60 -2.33 8.44
C VAL A 13 8.90 -2.76 7.01
N LEU A 14 7.92 -3.41 6.37
CA LEU A 14 8.01 -3.82 4.98
C LEU A 14 7.75 -2.61 4.07
N VAL A 15 8.62 -2.43 3.09
CA VAL A 15 8.49 -1.41 2.05
C VAL A 15 8.70 -2.09 0.70
N VAL A 16 7.77 -1.85 -0.22
CA VAL A 16 7.80 -2.39 -1.58
C VAL A 16 8.08 -1.28 -2.58
N ASN A 17 8.67 -1.64 -3.72
CA ASN A 17 8.89 -0.70 -4.81
C ASN A 17 7.66 -0.73 -5.73
N GLN A 18 6.91 0.37 -5.78
CA GLN A 18 5.70 0.50 -6.60
C GLN A 18 5.89 1.62 -7.63
N THR A 19 5.36 1.41 -8.82
CA THR A 19 5.38 2.41 -9.89
C THR A 19 4.15 3.31 -9.78
N LEU A 20 4.34 4.61 -9.61
CA LEU A 20 3.29 5.63 -9.66
C LEU A 20 3.59 6.58 -10.83
N GLY A 21 2.70 6.60 -11.83
CA GLY A 21 3.00 7.24 -13.12
C GLY A 21 4.24 6.60 -13.74
N ASP A 22 5.24 7.41 -14.07
CA ASP A 22 6.48 6.95 -14.70
C ASP A 22 7.62 6.69 -13.69
N LYS A 23 7.35 6.84 -12.39
CA LYS A 23 8.38 6.80 -11.34
C LYS A 23 8.19 5.65 -10.37
N LYS A 24 9.31 5.07 -9.94
CA LYS A 24 9.37 4.04 -8.91
C LYS A 24 9.51 4.70 -7.53
N HIS A 25 8.63 4.34 -6.62
CA HIS A 25 8.61 4.83 -5.25
C HIS A 25 8.65 3.68 -4.25
N TYR A 26 9.36 3.87 -3.14
CA TYR A 26 9.34 2.95 -2.02
C TYR A 26 8.20 3.30 -1.09
N LEU A 27 7.18 2.44 -1.03
CA LEU A 27 5.92 2.68 -0.32
C LEU A 27 5.51 1.43 0.46
N LEU A 28 4.57 1.60 1.39
CA LEU A 28 3.88 0.46 1.99
C LEU A 28 3.09 -0.29 0.90
N PRO A 29 2.83 -1.60 1.06
CA PRO A 29 1.96 -2.33 0.16
C PRO A 29 0.56 -1.70 0.14
N GLN A 30 0.26 -0.95 -0.91
CA GLN A 30 -1.03 -0.30 -1.12
C GLN A 30 -1.59 -0.67 -2.50
N GLY A 31 -2.91 -0.57 -2.64
CA GLY A 31 -3.61 -0.84 -3.89
C GLY A 31 -5.01 -0.27 -3.89
N LEU A 32 -5.67 -0.32 -5.04
CA LEU A 32 -7.04 0.18 -5.19
C LEU A 32 -8.03 -0.71 -4.43
N LEU A 33 -9.00 -0.06 -3.79
CA LEU A 33 -10.18 -0.72 -3.24
C LEU A 33 -11.09 -1.17 -4.40
N GLN A 34 -11.49 -2.44 -4.41
CA GLN A 34 -12.42 -2.96 -5.41
C GLN A 34 -13.86 -2.88 -4.90
N ALA A 35 -14.81 -2.82 -5.83
CA ALA A 35 -16.23 -2.79 -5.48
C ALA A 35 -16.62 -4.06 -4.71
N GLY A 36 -17.30 -3.88 -3.58
CA GLY A 36 -17.73 -4.99 -2.71
C GLY A 36 -16.68 -5.46 -1.68
N GLU A 37 -15.45 -4.93 -1.70
CA GLU A 37 -14.44 -5.24 -0.68
C GLU A 37 -14.45 -4.21 0.47
N THR A 38 -14.14 -4.67 1.68
CA THR A 38 -13.79 -3.79 2.81
C THR A 38 -12.32 -3.36 2.72
N LEU A 39 -11.95 -2.25 3.39
CA LEU A 39 -10.56 -1.78 3.43
C LEU A 39 -9.59 -2.86 3.95
N ARG A 40 -10.02 -3.63 4.95
CA ARG A 40 -9.25 -4.75 5.47
C ARG A 40 -9.04 -5.84 4.42
N GLN A 41 -10.11 -6.27 3.73
CA GLN A 41 -9.99 -7.29 2.67
C GLN A 41 -9.08 -6.82 1.53
N ALA A 42 -9.18 -5.54 1.17
CA ALA A 42 -8.26 -4.95 0.19
C ALA A 42 -6.80 -5.00 0.67
N ALA A 43 -6.52 -4.70 1.95
CA ALA A 43 -5.18 -4.82 2.50
C ALA A 43 -4.66 -6.28 2.47
N GLU A 44 -5.49 -7.27 2.83
CA GLU A 44 -5.14 -8.70 2.75
C GLU A 44 -4.84 -9.13 1.31
N ARG A 45 -5.67 -8.71 0.35
CA ARG A 45 -5.46 -8.98 -1.09
C ARG A 45 -4.18 -8.35 -1.60
N VAL A 46 -3.95 -7.07 -1.29
CA VAL A 46 -2.77 -6.32 -1.73
C VAL A 46 -1.48 -6.91 -1.15
N LEU A 47 -1.51 -7.37 0.12
CA LEU A 47 -0.37 -8.07 0.72
C LEU A 47 -0.06 -9.37 -0.02
N LYS A 48 -1.06 -10.21 -0.29
CA LYS A 48 -0.88 -11.46 -1.04
C LYS A 48 -0.37 -11.22 -2.46
N GLN A 49 -0.88 -10.20 -3.16
CA GLN A 49 -0.46 -9.86 -4.52
C GLN A 49 0.98 -9.36 -4.59
N ASN A 50 1.40 -8.50 -3.65
CA ASN A 50 2.74 -7.92 -3.67
C ASN A 50 3.82 -8.80 -3.02
N CYS A 51 3.46 -9.61 -2.03
CA CYS A 51 4.41 -10.33 -1.17
C CYS A 51 4.35 -11.86 -1.33
N GLY A 52 3.40 -12.38 -2.10
CA GLY A 52 3.15 -13.81 -2.24
C GLY A 52 2.27 -14.39 -1.14
N SER A 53 1.94 -15.67 -1.29
CA SER A 53 1.08 -16.43 -0.36
C SER A 53 1.78 -16.93 0.89
N ASP A 54 3.11 -16.95 0.89
CA ASP A 54 3.91 -17.56 1.97
C ASP A 54 4.01 -16.65 3.21
N LEU A 55 3.59 -15.38 3.08
CA LEU A 55 3.57 -14.43 4.17
C LEU A 55 2.30 -14.60 5.03
N CYS A 56 2.48 -15.08 6.26
CA CYS A 56 1.42 -15.05 7.28
C CYS A 56 1.31 -13.65 7.89
N ALA A 57 0.26 -12.92 7.54
CA ALA A 57 -0.04 -11.61 8.10
C ALA A 57 -1.28 -11.67 9.02
N GLN A 58 -1.19 -11.04 10.20
CA GLN A 58 -2.33 -10.83 11.09
C GLN A 58 -2.68 -9.35 11.12
N ILE A 59 -3.90 -9.01 10.69
CA ILE A 59 -4.41 -7.64 10.74
C ILE A 59 -5.16 -7.43 12.04
N TYR A 60 -4.78 -6.40 12.78
CA TYR A 60 -5.39 -6.05 14.07
C TYR A 60 -6.54 -5.06 13.87
N GLY A 61 -7.76 -5.60 13.85
CA GLY A 61 -8.99 -4.81 13.75
C GLY A 61 -9.36 -4.42 12.31
N ASN A 62 -10.47 -3.68 12.18
CA ASN A 62 -11.00 -3.24 10.88
C ASN A 62 -10.86 -1.72 10.66
N ALA A 63 -10.40 -0.98 11.67
CA ALA A 63 -10.20 0.46 11.57
C ALA A 63 -8.79 0.76 11.04
N PRO A 64 -8.63 1.77 10.16
CA PRO A 64 -7.31 2.18 9.69
C PRO A 64 -6.50 2.82 10.81
N CYS A 65 -5.18 2.59 10.82
CA CYS A 65 -4.27 3.17 11.82
C CYS A 65 -3.79 4.58 11.46
N GLY A 66 -4.07 5.05 10.24
CA GLY A 66 -3.68 6.36 9.75
C GLY A 66 -4.13 6.53 8.30
N PHE A 67 -3.98 7.73 7.76
CA PHE A 67 -4.25 7.98 6.34
C PHE A 67 -3.23 8.93 5.74
N TYR A 68 -3.00 8.78 4.43
CA TYR A 68 -2.17 9.68 3.64
C TYR A 68 -2.94 10.13 2.41
N LYS A 69 -2.97 11.44 2.16
CA LYS A 69 -3.61 12.03 0.98
C LYS A 69 -2.58 12.76 0.15
N TYR A 70 -2.63 12.59 -1.16
CA TYR A 70 -1.79 13.32 -2.09
C TYR A 70 -2.58 13.71 -3.33
N LYS A 71 -2.19 14.84 -3.93
CA LYS A 71 -2.79 15.35 -5.16
C LYS A 71 -1.98 14.85 -6.36
N TYR A 72 -2.68 14.56 -7.45
CA TYR A 72 -2.03 14.24 -8.70
C TYR A 72 -1.46 15.49 -9.38
N PRO A 73 -0.47 15.33 -10.28
CA PRO A 73 -0.04 16.42 -11.16
C PRO A 73 -1.22 16.97 -11.96
N LYS A 74 -1.21 18.27 -12.26
CA LYS A 74 -2.32 18.95 -12.95
C LYS A 74 -2.72 18.27 -14.26
N SER A 75 -1.73 17.83 -15.04
CA SER A 75 -1.94 17.11 -16.30
C SER A 75 -2.83 15.87 -16.14
N LEU A 76 -2.56 15.06 -15.12
CA LEU A 76 -3.34 13.84 -14.85
C LEU A 76 -4.74 14.16 -14.34
N THR A 77 -4.88 15.23 -13.54
CA THR A 77 -6.19 15.68 -13.05
C THR A 77 -7.06 16.23 -14.16
N GLU A 78 -6.50 16.96 -15.14
CA GLU A 78 -7.22 17.48 -16.30
C GLU A 78 -7.70 16.36 -17.24
N GLU A 79 -6.89 15.30 -17.41
CA GLU A 79 -7.23 14.15 -18.25
C GLU A 79 -8.27 13.22 -17.61
N THR A 80 -8.10 12.89 -16.33
CA THR A 80 -8.91 11.86 -15.66
C THR A 80 -10.09 12.43 -14.86
N GLY A 81 -10.09 13.74 -14.59
CA GLY A 81 -10.98 14.38 -13.62
C GLY A 81 -10.70 14.01 -12.16
N VAL A 82 -9.67 13.18 -11.88
CA VAL A 82 -9.35 12.71 -10.53
C VAL A 82 -8.32 13.62 -9.88
N VAL A 83 -8.66 14.16 -8.71
CA VAL A 83 -7.83 15.15 -7.99
C VAL A 83 -6.61 14.52 -7.30
N GLY A 84 -6.71 13.25 -6.92
CA GLY A 84 -5.66 12.57 -6.18
C GLY A 84 -6.14 11.27 -5.53
N ALA A 85 -5.35 10.78 -4.58
CA ALA A 85 -5.66 9.57 -3.84
C ALA A 85 -5.64 9.81 -2.33
N LYS A 86 -6.44 8.99 -1.63
CA LYS A 86 -6.41 8.82 -0.18
C LYS A 86 -6.13 7.35 0.12
N VAL A 87 -5.10 7.12 0.91
CA VAL A 87 -4.63 5.82 1.35
C VAL A 87 -4.97 5.73 2.84
N ASN A 88 -5.60 4.64 3.26
CA ASN A 88 -5.97 4.36 4.66
C ASN A 88 -5.37 3.02 5.11
#